data_AF-A0AA36CTU1-F1
#
_entry.id   AF-A0AA36CTU1-F1
#
_cell.length_a   1.000
_cell.length_b   1.000
_cell.length_c   1.000
_cell.angle_alpha   90.00
_cell.angle_beta   90.00
_cell.angle_gamma   90.00
#
_symmetry.space_group_name_H-M   'P 1'
#
loop_
_entity.id
_entity.type
_entity.pdbx_description
1 polymer ?
#
loop_
_entity_poly.entity_id
_entity_poly.type
_entity_poly.pdbx_seq_one_letter_code
_entity_poly.pdbx_strand_id
1 'polypeptide(L)'
;MLLTSVQRAATGALKGFAPLFDRVLVERVAAEVKTKGGIMLPENSKAKILEATVVAAGPGARKENGETIPMNVKVGDRVLLPEYGGSKVIIDDKEFTILREGDLLGKFD
;
A
#
# COMPACT_ATOMS: atom_id res chain seq x y z
N MET A 1 35.35 5.09 1.46
CA MET A 1 34.38 6.21 1.51
C MET A 1 33.05 5.67 1.00
N LEU A 2 32.21 5.21 1.93
CA LEU A 2 30.82 4.86 1.65
C LEU A 2 30.07 6.14 1.31
N LEU A 3 29.13 6.06 0.36
CA LEU A 3 27.92 6.88 0.17
C LEU A 3 27.70 7.11 -1.32
N THR A 4 26.86 6.28 -1.95
CA THR A 4 25.80 6.67 -2.92
C THR A 4 25.36 5.47 -3.76
N SER A 5 24.24 4.85 -3.39
CA SER A 5 23.23 4.34 -4.35
C SER A 5 22.03 3.76 -3.62
N VAL A 6 21.44 4.50 -2.67
CA VAL A 6 20.08 4.22 -2.19
C VAL A 6 19.13 5.08 -3.01
N GLN A 7 19.01 4.77 -4.31
CA GLN A 7 17.97 5.34 -5.16
C GLN A 7 17.74 4.38 -6.33
N ARG A 8 16.93 3.34 -6.11
CA ARG A 8 16.31 2.59 -7.21
C ARG A 8 14.79 2.59 -7.00
N ALA A 9 14.20 3.62 -7.61
CA ALA A 9 12.93 3.61 -8.32
C ALA A 9 11.75 2.90 -7.63
N ALA A 10 11.05 3.65 -6.78
CA ALA A 10 9.61 3.48 -6.61
C ALA A 10 8.90 4.10 -7.82
N THR A 11 8.93 3.42 -8.96
CA THR A 11 8.08 3.77 -10.11
C THR A 11 7.93 2.55 -11.02
N GLY A 12 6.69 2.12 -11.20
CA GLY A 12 6.30 0.99 -12.04
C GLY A 12 5.82 -0.15 -11.18
N ALA A 13 4.59 -0.58 -11.43
CA ALA A 13 3.95 -1.76 -10.87
C ALA A 13 4.96 -2.87 -10.52
N LEU A 14 4.78 -3.54 -9.37
CA LEU A 14 5.43 -4.82 -9.10
C LEU A 14 5.46 -5.65 -10.40
N LYS A 15 6.67 -5.84 -10.94
CA LYS A 15 6.86 -6.40 -12.28
C LYS A 15 6.32 -7.83 -12.27
N GLY A 16 5.10 -8.01 -12.77
CA GLY A 16 4.43 -9.32 -12.85
C GLY A 16 3.17 -9.45 -11.99
N PHE A 17 2.80 -8.45 -11.18
CA PHE A 17 1.54 -8.48 -10.43
C PHE A 17 0.60 -7.35 -10.84
N ALA A 18 -0.51 -7.73 -11.49
CA ALA A 18 -1.56 -6.81 -11.91
C ALA A 18 -2.85 -7.12 -11.12
N PRO A 19 -3.28 -6.23 -10.20
CA PRO A 19 -4.56 -6.39 -9.51
C PRO A 19 -5.73 -6.40 -10.50
N LEU A 20 -6.73 -7.27 -10.25
CA LEU A 20 -7.92 -7.38 -11.09
C LEU A 20 -9.07 -6.51 -10.59
N PHE A 21 -9.82 -5.92 -11.52
CA PHE A 21 -10.97 -5.05 -11.26
C PHE A 21 -10.59 -3.84 -10.39
N ASP A 22 -11.32 -3.64 -9.30
CA ASP A 22 -11.21 -2.58 -8.30
C ASP A 22 -10.19 -2.90 -7.20
N ARG A 23 -9.28 -3.85 -7.42
CA ARG A 23 -8.29 -4.22 -6.41
C ARG A 23 -7.08 -3.29 -6.41
N VAL A 24 -6.56 -3.04 -5.22
CA VAL A 24 -5.38 -2.22 -4.94
C VAL A 24 -4.41 -3.04 -4.12
N LEU A 25 -3.15 -3.06 -4.54
CA LEU A 25 -2.05 -3.61 -3.77
C LEU A 25 -1.32 -2.48 -3.05
N VAL A 26 -1.13 -2.63 -1.75
CA VAL A 26 -0.50 -1.63 -0.89
C VAL A 26 0.63 -2.24 -0.06
N GLU A 27 1.63 -1.41 0.22
CA GLU A 27 2.73 -1.69 1.12
C GLU A 27 2.55 -0.84 2.39
N ARG A 28 2.47 -1.48 3.56
CA ARG A 28 2.30 -0.76 4.84
C ARG A 28 3.56 0.03 5.16
N VAL A 29 3.38 1.25 5.67
CA VAL A 29 4.51 2.06 6.13
C VAL A 29 5.13 1.41 7.38
N ALA A 30 6.46 1.41 7.46
CA ALA A 30 7.18 0.82 8.58
C ALA A 30 6.90 1.56 9.90
N ALA A 31 6.80 0.81 11.00
CA ALA A 31 6.58 1.40 12.32
C ALA A 31 7.74 2.27 12.79
N GLU A 32 7.46 3.52 13.17
CA GLU A 32 8.42 4.37 13.87
C GLU A 32 8.75 3.73 15.23
N VAL A 33 9.94 3.14 15.33
CA VAL A 33 10.42 2.47 16.55
C VAL A 33 10.79 3.48 17.65
N LYS A 34 11.02 4.74 17.28
CA LYS A 34 11.35 5.85 18.17
C LYS A 34 10.24 6.88 18.14
N THR A 35 9.65 7.13 19.30
CA THR A 35 8.71 8.24 19.47
C THR A 35 9.45 9.58 19.36
N LYS A 36 8.73 10.67 19.05
CA LYS A 36 9.27 12.04 18.95
C LYS A 36 10.04 12.50 20.20
N GLY A 37 9.80 11.88 21.36
CA GLY A 37 10.50 12.15 22.63
C GLY A 37 11.74 11.29 22.89
N GLY A 38 12.16 10.45 21.95
CA GLY A 38 13.36 9.59 22.10
C GLY A 38 13.14 8.29 22.88
N ILE A 39 11.90 8.00 23.31
CA ILE A 39 11.56 6.76 24.02
C ILE A 39 11.39 5.63 23.00
N MET A 40 12.10 4.52 23.23
CA MET A 40 12.01 3.30 22.43
C MET A 40 10.79 2.49 22.85
N LEU A 41 9.90 2.20 21.91
CA LEU A 41 8.72 1.37 22.15
C LEU A 41 9.13 -0.11 22.17
N PRO A 42 8.60 -0.93 23.10
CA PRO A 42 8.78 -2.37 23.05
C PRO A 42 8.18 -2.93 21.75
N GLU A 43 8.82 -3.95 21.18
CA GLU A 43 8.40 -4.58 19.91
C GLU A 43 6.94 -5.06 19.94
N ASN A 44 6.44 -5.47 21.12
CA ASN A 44 5.07 -5.96 21.33
C ASN A 44 3.99 -4.86 21.40
N SER A 45 4.38 -3.59 21.47
CA SER A 45 3.47 -2.44 21.57
C SER A 45 3.34 -1.66 20.25
N LYS A 46 3.88 -2.19 19.15
CA LYS A 46 3.76 -1.59 17.83
C LYS A 46 2.30 -1.70 17.37
N ALA A 47 1.58 -0.57 17.43
CA ALA A 47 0.26 -0.46 16.84
C ALA A 47 0.33 -0.83 15.35
N LYS A 48 -0.70 -1.53 14.84
CA LYS A 48 -0.81 -1.78 13.39
C LYS A 48 -0.88 -0.43 12.70
N ILE A 49 0.13 -0.12 11.90
CA ILE A 49 0.08 1.05 11.04
C ILE A 49 -1.01 0.82 9.99
N LEU A 50 -1.97 1.74 10.00
CA LEU A 50 -3.06 1.79 9.03
C LEU A 50 -2.68 2.58 7.78
N GLU A 51 -1.55 3.30 7.79
CA GLU A 51 -1.04 3.99 6.60
C GLU A 51 -0.29 3.02 5.67
N ALA A 52 -0.54 3.17 4.37
CA ALA A 52 0.13 2.38 3.35
C ALA A 52 0.36 3.19 2.06
N THR A 53 1.30 2.74 1.26
CA THR A 53 1.58 3.30 -0.07
C THR A 53 1.04 2.36 -1.15
N VAL A 54 0.35 2.91 -2.14
CA VAL A 54 -0.18 2.14 -3.27
C VAL A 54 0.97 1.72 -4.19
N VAL A 55 1.17 0.41 -4.35
CA VAL A 55 2.23 -0.16 -5.21
C VAL A 55 1.69 -0.66 -6.55
N ALA A 56 0.43 -1.07 -6.61
CA ALA A 56 -0.26 -1.41 -7.85
C ALA A 56 -1.77 -1.14 -7.71
N ALA A 57 -2.40 -0.71 -8.79
CA ALA A 57 -3.84 -0.51 -8.87
C ALA A 57 -4.39 -1.28 -10.08
N GLY A 58 -5.58 -1.86 -9.93
CA GLY A 58 -6.29 -2.51 -11.02
C GLY A 58 -6.86 -1.50 -12.02
N PRO A 59 -7.46 -2.00 -13.12
CA PRO A 59 -8.04 -1.15 -14.15
C PRO A 59 -9.29 -0.38 -13.69
N GLY A 60 -9.94 -0.79 -12.59
CA GLY A 60 -11.18 -0.20 -12.10
C GLY A 60 -12.37 -1.17 -12.05
N ALA A 61 -13.43 -0.76 -11.37
CA ALA A 61 -14.67 -1.53 -11.28
C ALA A 61 -15.36 -1.59 -12.65
N ARG A 62 -16.01 -2.71 -12.98
CA ARG A 62 -16.76 -2.85 -14.23
C ARG A 62 -18.25 -2.66 -13.98
N LYS A 63 -18.88 -1.77 -14.75
CA LYS A 63 -20.34 -1.61 -14.77
C LYS A 63 -21.00 -2.73 -15.57
N GLU A 64 -22.29 -2.92 -15.36
CA GLU A 64 -23.10 -3.89 -16.11
C GLU A 64 -23.14 -3.61 -17.62
N ASN A 65 -23.03 -2.34 -18.02
CA ASN A 65 -22.94 -1.91 -19.42
C ASN A 65 -21.56 -2.17 -20.07
N GLY A 66 -20.61 -2.75 -19.33
CA GLY A 66 -19.27 -3.07 -19.81
C GLY A 66 -18.24 -1.95 -19.65
N GLU A 67 -18.63 -0.73 -19.27
CA GLU A 67 -17.71 0.38 -18.98
C GLU A 67 -16.88 0.11 -17.73
N THR A 68 -15.66 0.64 -17.71
CA THR A 68 -14.79 0.61 -16.54
C THR A 68 -14.85 1.94 -15.81
N ILE A 69 -15.15 1.91 -14.51
CA ILE A 69 -15.02 3.03 -13.59
C ILE A 69 -13.55 3.11 -13.19
N PRO A 70 -12.81 4.16 -13.57
CA PRO A 70 -11.40 4.27 -13.25
C PRO A 70 -11.18 4.40 -11.74
N MET A 71 -10.04 3.90 -11.28
CA MET A 71 -9.62 4.02 -9.88
C MET A 71 -9.34 5.49 -9.52
N ASN A 72 -9.72 5.91 -8.31
CA ASN A 72 -9.39 7.23 -7.75
C ASN A 72 -8.00 7.26 -7.09
N VAL A 73 -7.37 6.10 -6.91
CA VAL A 73 -6.02 5.96 -6.38
C VAL A 73 -5.03 5.60 -7.48
N LYS A 74 -3.82 6.13 -7.36
CA LYS A 74 -2.71 5.90 -8.29
C LYS A 74 -1.53 5.29 -7.55
N VAL A 75 -0.64 4.65 -8.33
CA VAL A 75 0.63 4.13 -7.79
C VAL A 75 1.44 5.29 -7.21
N GLY A 76 1.90 5.13 -5.98
CA GLY A 76 2.62 6.14 -5.19
C GLY A 76 1.74 6.92 -4.22
N ASP A 77 0.42 6.83 -4.31
CA ASP A 77 -0.48 7.52 -3.37
C ASP A 77 -0.34 6.92 -1.95
N ARG A 78 -0.39 7.79 -0.94
CA ARG A 78 -0.51 7.38 0.47
C ARG A 78 -1.99 7.26 0.83
N VAL A 79 -2.37 6.14 1.42
CA VAL A 79 -3.76 5.81 1.74
C VAL A 79 -3.89 5.30 3.17
N LEU A 80 -5.08 5.49 3.74
CA LEU A 80 -5.47 4.96 5.03
C LEU A 80 -6.26 3.66 4.84
N LEU A 81 -5.76 2.59 5.44
CA LEU A 81 -6.36 1.26 5.43
C LEU A 81 -7.34 1.10 6.59
N PRO A 82 -8.37 0.26 6.42
CA PRO A 82 -9.20 -0.18 7.53
C PRO A 82 -8.40 -1.07 8.50
N GLU A 83 -8.86 -1.15 9.75
CA GLU A 83 -8.25 -2.03 10.77
C GLU A 83 -8.32 -3.52 10.39
N TYR A 84 -9.38 -3.88 9.67
CA TYR A 84 -9.71 -5.23 9.25
C TYR A 84 -9.97 -5.26 7.74
N GLY A 85 -9.83 -6.45 7.16
CA GLY A 85 -9.98 -6.65 5.73
C GLY A 85 -8.66 -6.63 4.98
N GLY A 86 -8.77 -6.82 3.67
CA GLY A 86 -7.64 -7.13 2.80
C GLY A 86 -7.09 -8.53 3.03
N SER A 87 -6.32 -9.00 2.05
CA SER A 87 -5.61 -10.27 2.09
C SER A 87 -4.11 -10.02 2.06
N LYS A 88 -3.35 -10.76 2.88
CA LYS A 88 -1.89 -10.73 2.80
C LYS A 88 -1.43 -11.45 1.54
N VAL A 89 -0.50 -10.84 0.83
CA VAL A 89 0.11 -11.41 -0.39
C VAL A 89 1.61 -11.26 -0.24
N ILE A 90 2.36 -12.33 -0.49
CA ILE A 90 3.83 -12.29 -0.52
C ILE A 90 4.26 -12.32 -1.98
N ILE A 91 5.02 -11.31 -2.40
CA ILE A 91 5.56 -11.21 -3.77
C ILE A 91 7.03 -10.82 -3.64
N ASP A 92 7.92 -11.56 -4.29
CA ASP A 92 9.37 -11.34 -4.21
C ASP A 92 9.89 -11.23 -2.75
N ASP A 93 9.41 -12.12 -1.89
CA ASP A 93 9.73 -12.18 -0.45
C ASP A 93 9.35 -10.93 0.36
N LYS A 94 8.46 -10.08 -0.19
CA LYS A 94 7.91 -8.91 0.49
C LYS A 94 6.43 -9.09 0.80
N GLU A 95 6.02 -8.66 2.00
CA GLU A 95 4.62 -8.67 2.41
C GLU A 95 3.87 -7.44 1.89
N PHE A 96 2.80 -7.68 1.17
CA PHE A 96 1.84 -6.69 0.73
C PHE A 96 0.45 -7.02 1.26
N THR A 97 -0.44 -6.03 1.20
CA THR A 97 -1.87 -6.24 1.44
C THR A 97 -2.62 -5.91 0.16
N ILE A 98 -3.51 -6.79 -0.29
CA ILE A 98 -4.44 -6.52 -1.39
C ILE A 98 -5.84 -6.30 -0.83
N LEU A 99 -6.53 -5.26 -1.28
CA LEU A 99 -7.88 -4.92 -0.86
C LEU A 99 -8.64 -4.26 -2.02
N ARG A 100 -9.95 -3.99 -1.85
CA ARG A 100 -10.71 -3.22 -2.84
C ARG A 100 -10.46 -1.72 -2.64
N GLU A 101 -10.62 -0.95 -3.70
CA GLU A 101 -10.60 0.50 -3.65
C GLU A 101 -11.63 1.04 -2.66
N GLY A 102 -12.85 0.48 -2.67
CA GLY A 102 -13.95 0.91 -1.81
C GLY A 102 -13.72 0.64 -0.31
N ASP A 103 -12.73 -0.20 0.03
CA ASP A 103 -12.37 -0.46 1.42
C ASP A 103 -11.40 0.60 1.97
N LEU A 104 -10.78 1.41 1.11
CA LEU A 104 -9.86 2.47 1.52
C LEU A 104 -10.61 3.59 2.24
N LEU A 105 -10.11 3.99 3.41
CA LEU A 105 -10.77 4.99 4.25
C LEU A 105 -10.48 6.43 3.79
N GLY A 106 -9.33 6.65 3.14
CA GLY A 106 -8.93 7.97 2.68
C GLY A 106 -7.59 7.96 1.95
N LYS A 107 -7.32 9.05 1.26
CA LYS A 107 -6.04 9.34 0.61
C LYS A 107 -5.43 10.58 1.25
N PHE A 108 -4.13 10.56 1.52
CA PHE A 108 -3.38 11.72 1.98
C PHE A 108 -2.94 12.54 0.76
N ASP A 109 -3.13 13.87 0.82
CA ASP A 109 -2.67 14.82 -0.21
C ASP A 109 -1.17 15.15 -0.10
#